data_AF-A1RQM4-F1
#
_entry.id   AF-A1RQM4-F1
#
_cell.length_a   1.000
_cell.length_b   1.000
_cell.length_c   1.000
_cell.angle_alpha   90.00
_cell.angle_beta   90.00
_cell.angle_gamma   90.00
#
_symmetry.space_group_name_H-M   'P 1'
#
loop_
_entity.id
_entity.type
_entity.pdbx_description
1 polymer ?
#
loop_
_entity_poly.entity_id
_entity_poly.type
_entity_poly.pdbx_seq_one_letter_code
_entity_poly.pdbx_strand_id
1 'polypeptide(L)' 'MLKVERQGPVARLVYKSGDREAVAVGPVSDLPTLLGLFVAQMAREGFTAEDMCSALRKVLEELGQFSPS' A
#
# COMPACT_ATOMS: atom_id res chain seq x y z
N MET A 1 9.09 2.43 -5.48
CA MET A 1 9.57 2.33 -4.08
C MET A 1 8.37 2.44 -3.16
N LEU A 2 8.16 1.43 -2.31
CA LEU A 2 7.10 1.43 -1.31
C LEU A 2 7.64 2.00 0.02
N LYS A 3 6.81 2.75 0.75
CA LYS A 3 7.02 3.07 2.15
C LYS A 3 5.74 2.78 2.93
N VAL A 4 5.87 2.12 4.08
CA VAL A 4 4.81 1.90 5.06
C VAL A 4 5.16 2.67 6.32
N GLU A 5 4.40 3.71 6.62
CA GLU A 5 4.62 4.55 7.80
C GLU A 5 3.50 4.27 8.82
N ARG A 6 3.86 3.85 10.03
CA ARG A 6 2.90 3.59 11.12
C ARG A 6 2.93 4.71 12.15
N GLN A 7 1.77 5.24 12.49
CA GLN A 7 1.59 6.20 13.58
C GLN A 7 0.42 5.74 14.45
N GLY A 8 0.74 4.95 15.48
CA GLY A 8 -0.26 4.32 16.34
C GLY A 8 -1.21 3.42 15.54
N PRO A 9 -2.55 3.64 15.60
CA PRO A 9 -3.53 2.81 14.90
C PRO A 9 -3.64 3.13 13.40
N VAL A 10 -2.95 4.16 12.90
CA VAL A 10 -3.02 4.61 11.50
C VAL A 10 -1.76 4.19 10.75
N ALA A 11 -1.94 3.73 9.51
CA ALA A 11 -0.86 3.52 8.56
C ALA A 11 -1.01 4.44 7.34
N ARG A 12 0.14 4.88 6.81
CA ARG A 12 0.28 5.59 5.55
C ARG A 12 1.10 4.74 4.59
N LEU A 13 0.51 4.41 3.46
CA LEU A 13 1.11 3.65 2.37
C LEU A 13 1.49 4.61 1.25
N VAL A 14 2.74 4.57 0.80
CA VAL A 14 3.25 5.42 -0.29
C VAL A 14 3.95 4.57 -1.32
N TYR A 15 3.52 4.63 -2.58
CA TYR A 15 4.21 4.02 -3.71
C TYR A 15 4.66 5.08 -4.70
N LYS A 16 5.97 5.18 -4.92
CA LYS A 16 6.57 6.15 -5.86
C LYS A 16 7.34 5.47 -6.98
N SER A 17 7.12 5.88 -8.24
CA SER A 17 7.92 5.45 -9.39
C SER A 17 8.05 6.59 -10.40
N GLY A 18 9.28 7.06 -10.61
CA GLY A 18 9.53 8.29 -11.38
C GLY A 18 8.80 9.48 -10.74
N ASP A 19 8.02 10.19 -11.56
CA ASP A 19 7.22 11.36 -11.15
C ASP A 19 5.85 11.01 -10.57
N ARG A 20 5.49 9.72 -10.53
CA ARG A 20 4.19 9.26 -10.04
C ARG A 20 4.26 8.84 -8.59
N GLU A 21 3.25 9.23 -7.81
CA GLU A 21 3.15 8.90 -6.39
C GLU A 21 1.70 8.59 -6.01
N ALA A 22 1.47 7.39 -5.46
CA ALA A 22 0.19 6.99 -4.89
C ALA A 22 0.29 6.95 -3.36
N VAL A 23 -0.67 7.57 -2.68
CA VAL A 23 -0.72 7.66 -1.21
C VAL A 23 -2.08 7.22 -0.69
N ALA A 24 -2.10 6.35 0.32
CA ALA A 24 -3.31 6.04 1.08
C ALA A 24 -3.02 6.10 2.58
N VAL A 25 -3.99 6.58 3.36
CA VAL A 25 -3.90 6.69 4.82
C VAL A 25 -5.17 6.14 5.42
N GLY A 26 -5.04 5.33 6.46
CA GLY A 26 -6.20 4.72 7.10
C GLY A 26 -5.84 3.88 8.33
N PRO A 27 -6.86 3.45 9.09
CA PRO A 27 -6.64 2.63 10.27
C PRO A 27 -6.16 1.22 9.89
N VAL A 28 -5.17 0.70 10.61
CA VAL A 28 -4.64 -0.67 10.40
C VAL A 28 -5.69 -1.73 10.77
N SER A 29 -6.63 -1.40 11.66
CA SER A 29 -7.75 -2.27 12.04
C SER A 29 -8.74 -2.52 10.90
N ASP A 30 -8.78 -1.63 9.90
CA ASP A 30 -9.56 -1.81 8.67
C ASP A 30 -8.61 -1.88 7.47
N LEU A 31 -7.73 -2.89 7.50
CA LEU A 31 -6.75 -3.13 6.46
C LEU A 31 -7.39 -3.31 5.07
N PRO A 32 -8.51 -4.04 4.87
CA PRO A 32 -9.14 -4.18 3.56
C PRO A 32 -9.47 -2.83 2.92
N THR A 33 -10.05 -1.90 3.68
CA THR A 33 -10.35 -0.55 3.19
C THR A 33 -9.07 0.22 2.85
N LEU A 34 -8.05 0.17 3.71
CA LEU A 34 -6.77 0.84 3.44
C LEU A 34 -6.10 0.33 2.17
N LEU A 35 -6.07 -0.99 1.96
CA LEU A 35 -5.51 -1.60 0.75
C LEU A 35 -6.34 -1.24 -0.49
N GLY A 36 -7.68 -1.26 -0.39
CA GLY A 36 -8.57 -0.85 -1.47
C GLY A 36 -8.36 0.60 -1.90
N LEU A 37 -8.24 1.52 -0.93
CA LEU A 37 -7.88 2.91 -1.19
C LEU A 37 -6.52 3.02 -1.86
N PHE A 38 -5.51 2.27 -1.40
CA PHE A 38 -4.18 2.28 -1.99
C PHE A 38 -4.17 1.83 -3.44
N VAL A 39 -4.88 0.74 -3.77
CA VAL A 39 -5.03 0.26 -5.16
C VAL A 39 -5.76 1.29 -6.02
N ALA A 40 -6.84 1.90 -5.52
CA ALA A 40 -7.57 2.94 -6.26
C ALA A 40 -6.67 4.15 -6.58
N GLN A 41 -5.82 4.55 -5.63
CA GLN A 41 -4.84 5.62 -5.84
C GLN A 41 -3.81 5.21 -6.88
N MET A 42 -3.26 3.99 -6.79
CA MET A 42 -2.31 3.48 -7.79
C MET A 42 -2.91 3.40 -9.19
N ALA A 43 -4.16 2.95 -9.32
CA ALA A 43 -4.85 2.91 -10.60
C ALA A 43 -5.04 4.31 -11.20
N ARG A 44 -5.40 5.30 -10.36
CA ARG A 44 -5.55 6.69 -10.81
C ARG A 44 -4.25 7.30 -11.34
N GLU A 45 -3.12 6.97 -10.71
CA GLU A 45 -1.79 7.42 -11.15
C GLU A 45 -1.24 6.60 -12.33
N GLY A 46 -1.99 5.64 -12.86
CA GLY A 46 -1.61 4.85 -14.04
C GLY A 46 -0.55 3.79 -13.77
N PHE A 47 -0.43 3.30 -12.52
CA PHE A 47 0.39 2.13 -12.24
C PHE A 47 -0.23 0.87 -12.86
N THR A 48 0.61 -0.11 -13.20
CA THR A 48 0.15 -1.36 -13.80
C THR A 48 -0.41 -2.32 -12.75
N ALA A 49 -1.14 -3.34 -13.19
CA ALA A 49 -1.59 -4.41 -12.29
C ALA A 49 -0.41 -5.13 -11.60
N GLU A 50 0.72 -5.28 -12.30
CA GLU A 50 1.94 -5.86 -11.73
C GLU A 50 2.52 -4.99 -10.60
N ASP A 51 2.58 -3.66 -10.82
CA ASP A 51 3.02 -2.71 -9.80
C ASP A 51 2.13 -2.79 -8.55
N MET A 52 0.81 -2.84 -8.74
CA MET A 52 -0.17 -2.93 -7.66
C MET A 52 -0.01 -4.23 -6.87
N CYS A 53 0.07 -5.37 -7.54
CA CYS A 53 0.27 -6.67 -6.89
C CYS A 53 1.59 -6.73 -6.11
N SER A 54 2.68 -6.20 -6.69
CA SER A 54 3.99 -6.12 -6.04
C SER A 54 3.97 -5.21 -4.82
N ALA A 55 3.30 -4.05 -4.91
CA ALA A 55 3.14 -3.14 -3.79
C ALA A 55 2.31 -3.76 -2.67
N LEU A 56 1.16 -4.36 -2.98
CA LEU A 56 0.29 -5.01 -2.00
C LEU A 56 1.00 -6.14 -1.25
N ARG A 57 1.74 -7.01 -1.96
CA ARG A 57 2.50 -8.08 -1.33
C ARG A 57 3.47 -7.53 -0.28
N LYS A 58 4.25 -6.51 -0.64
CA LYS A 58 5.20 -5.88 0.28
C LYS A 58 4.52 -5.19 1.46
N VAL A 59 3.37 -4.55 1.24
CA VAL A 59 2.57 -3.98 2.35
C VAL A 59 2.15 -5.09 3.32
N LEU A 60 1.69 -6.24 2.83
CA LEU A 60 1.27 -7.36 3.70
C LEU A 60 2.44 -8.00 4.46
N GLU A 61 3.60 -8.13 3.81
CA GLU A 61 4.86 -8.58 4.43
C GLU A 61 5.30 -7.63 5.55
N GLU A 62 5.38 -6.32 5.27
CA GLU A 62 5.78 -5.31 6.26
C GLU A 62 4.76 -5.15 7.39
N LEU A 63 3.47 -5.35 7.12
CA LEU A 63 2.44 -5.26 8.14
C LEU A 63 2.35 -6.52 9.03
N GLY A 64 3.08 -7.60 8.70
CA GLY A 64 3.12 -8.84 9.47
C GLY A 64 1.96 -9.80 9.19
N GLN A 65 1.27 -9.65 8.06
CA GLN A 65 0.17 -10.52 7.64
C GLN A 65 0.58 -11.54 6.56
N PHE A 66 1.87 -11.63 6.22
CA PHE A 66 2.41 -12.62 5.31
C PHE A 66 3.70 -13.22 5.90
N SER A 67 3.62 -14.46 6.40
CA SER A 67 4.80 -15.32 6.56
C SER A 67 4.75 -16.33 5.42
N PRO A 68 5.74 -16.34 4.49
CA PRO A 68 5.87 -17.47 3.59
C PRO A 68 6.24 -18.69 4.43
N SER A 69 5.25 -19.55 4.65
CA SER A 69 5.44 -20.93 5.12
C SER A 69 5.99 -21.80 4.01
#